data_AF-A0A4P5V625-F1
#
_entry.id   AF-A0A4P5V625-F1
#
_cell.length_a   1.000
_cell.length_b   1.000
_cell.length_c   1.000
_cell.angle_alpha   90.00
_cell.angle_beta   90.00
_cell.angle_gamma   90.00
#
_symmetry.space_group_name_H-M   'P 1'
#
loop_
_entity.id
_entity.type
_entity.pdbx_description
1 polymer ?
#
loop_
_entity_poly.entity_id
_entity_poly.type
_entity_poly.pdbx_seq_one_letter_code
_entity_poly.pdbx_strand_id
1 'polypeptide(L)'
;MNATGSRPDQPNGTVLTADELSLLRSVQDRLVPGDGQMPPAHATGAANAVDTYLAERTELRAPILGVLRAITIATAVHDPAHAGFAHLGGDVQDEILHKVEASEPEWFDCLLVQTYTGYYTDPSVQAVIGVPSPLQPAGYASMMQPTFDERRLDRVRATARPWRET
;
A
#
# COMPACT_ATOMS: atom_id res chain seq x y z
N MET A 1 17.18 -11.73 30.19
CA MET A 1 16.01 -12.23 29.44
C MET A 1 14.99 -11.11 29.45
N ASN A 2 14.95 -10.28 28.41
CA ASN A 2 13.96 -9.20 28.24
C ASN A 2 13.96 -8.75 26.78
N ALA A 3 12.78 -8.76 26.16
CA ALA A 3 12.26 -7.76 25.22
C ALA A 3 11.09 -8.39 24.43
N THR A 4 9.91 -8.42 25.05
CA THR A 4 8.66 -8.45 24.29
C THR A 4 8.54 -7.08 23.63
N GLY A 5 8.89 -7.00 22.34
CA GLY A 5 8.71 -5.79 21.56
C GLY A 5 7.22 -5.50 21.41
N SER A 6 6.68 -4.63 22.25
CA SER A 6 5.38 -4.02 22.06
C SER A 6 5.36 -3.31 20.72
N ARG A 7 4.44 -3.73 19.84
CA ARG A 7 4.12 -3.02 18.59
C ARG A 7 3.77 -1.57 18.94
N PRO A 8 4.36 -0.55 18.27
CA PRO A 8 3.93 0.82 18.46
C PRO A 8 2.46 0.95 18.06
N ASP A 9 1.70 1.56 18.96
CA ASP A 9 0.41 2.22 18.84
C ASP A 9 -0.26 2.13 17.45
N GLN A 10 -1.36 1.35 17.36
CA GLN A 10 -2.30 1.56 16.25
C GLN A 10 -2.96 2.91 16.47
N PRO A 11 -3.02 3.80 15.47
CA PRO A 11 -3.84 4.99 15.58
C PRO A 11 -5.30 4.55 15.78
N ASN A 12 -5.80 4.74 16.99
CA ASN A 12 -7.21 4.53 17.34
C ASN A 12 -8.05 5.60 16.64
N GLY A 13 -8.46 5.34 15.41
CA GLY A 13 -9.42 6.16 14.69
C GLY A 13 -9.76 5.58 13.34
N THR A 14 -10.82 4.80 13.27
CA THR A 14 -11.44 4.45 11.98
C THR A 14 -12.04 5.71 11.37
N VAL A 15 -11.67 6.04 10.14
CA VAL A 15 -12.19 7.22 9.42
C VAL A 15 -13.34 6.82 8.52
N LEU A 16 -13.22 5.67 7.85
CA LEU A 16 -14.25 5.12 6.99
C LEU A 16 -15.40 4.51 7.79
N THR A 17 -16.61 4.71 7.30
CA THR A 17 -17.79 3.96 7.74
C THR A 17 -17.69 2.49 7.29
N ALA A 18 -18.53 1.62 7.87
CA ALA A 18 -18.59 0.22 7.46
C ALA A 18 -18.94 0.05 5.98
N ASP A 19 -19.83 0.89 5.46
CA ASP A 19 -20.25 0.87 4.06
C ASP A 19 -19.14 1.36 3.12
N GLU A 20 -18.44 2.44 3.47
CA GLU A 20 -17.29 2.92 2.71
C GLU A 20 -16.14 1.91 2.70
N LEU A 21 -15.89 1.24 3.82
CA LEU A 21 -14.89 0.18 3.90
C LEU A 21 -15.27 -1.04 3.05
N SER A 22 -16.55 -1.42 3.04
CA SER A 22 -17.06 -2.51 2.19
C SER A 22 -16.97 -2.17 0.70
N LEU A 23 -17.34 -0.94 0.33
CA LEU A 23 -17.17 -0.41 -1.01
C LEU A 23 -15.70 -0.42 -1.43
N LEU A 24 -14.81 0.09 -0.56
CA LEU A 24 -13.38 0.12 -0.83
C LEU A 24 -12.83 -1.28 -1.12
N ARG A 25 -13.19 -2.30 -0.32
CA ARG A 25 -12.76 -3.69 -0.58
C ARG A 25 -13.20 -4.17 -1.96
N SER A 26 -14.44 -3.88 -2.33
CA SER A 26 -15.01 -4.29 -3.61
C SER A 26 -14.33 -3.58 -4.80
N VAL A 27 -13.96 -2.31 -4.63
CA VAL A 27 -13.19 -1.56 -5.62
C VAL A 27 -11.77 -2.11 -5.73
N GLN A 28 -11.12 -2.40 -4.59
CA GLN A 28 -9.76 -2.95 -4.57
C GLN A 28 -9.68 -4.31 -5.26
N ASP A 29 -10.72 -5.13 -5.21
CA ASP A 29 -10.79 -6.39 -5.96
C ASP A 29 -10.84 -6.22 -7.47
N ARG A 30 -11.39 -5.10 -7.95
CA ARG A 30 -11.32 -4.79 -9.39
C ARG A 30 -9.94 -4.29 -9.78
N LEU A 31 -9.29 -3.53 -8.90
CA LEU A 31 -7.92 -3.02 -9.13
C LEU A 31 -6.87 -4.14 -9.03
N VAL A 32 -7.05 -5.08 -8.11
CA VAL A 32 -6.13 -6.20 -7.84
C VAL A 32 -6.94 -7.50 -7.61
N PRO A 33 -7.41 -8.17 -8.68
CA PRO A 33 -8.31 -9.33 -8.62
C PRO A 33 -7.64 -10.65 -8.17
N GLY A 34 -6.32 -10.66 -7.98
CA GLY A 34 -5.54 -11.88 -7.78
C GLY A 34 -5.41 -12.71 -9.07
N ASP A 35 -4.37 -13.55 -9.14
CA ASP A 35 -4.07 -14.38 -10.32
C ASP A 35 -3.81 -15.86 -9.94
N GLY A 36 -4.21 -16.24 -8.73
CA GLY A 36 -4.04 -17.58 -8.16
C GLY A 36 -2.71 -17.78 -7.43
N GLN A 37 -1.65 -17.05 -7.79
CA GLN A 37 -0.41 -16.99 -6.99
C GLN A 37 -0.47 -15.82 -6.01
N MET A 38 -0.92 -14.67 -6.51
CA MET A 38 -1.12 -13.46 -5.73
C MET A 38 -2.53 -13.46 -5.13
N PRO A 39 -2.69 -13.17 -3.82
CA PRO A 39 -4.02 -13.07 -3.22
C PRO A 39 -4.78 -11.86 -3.80
N PRO A 40 -6.10 -11.91 -3.96
CA PRO A 40 -6.87 -10.72 -4.31
C PRO A 40 -6.81 -9.68 -3.19
N ALA A 41 -7.01 -8.40 -3.50
CA ALA A 41 -6.85 -7.35 -2.49
C ALA A 41 -7.82 -7.47 -1.30
N HIS A 42 -9.08 -7.90 -1.48
CA HIS A 42 -10.01 -8.12 -0.35
C HIS A 42 -9.51 -9.17 0.65
N ALA A 43 -8.70 -10.13 0.20
CA ALA A 43 -8.16 -11.19 1.05
C ALA A 43 -6.94 -10.70 1.86
N THR A 44 -6.51 -9.47 1.65
CA THR A 44 -5.39 -8.82 2.34
C THR A 44 -5.87 -7.72 3.29
N GLY A 45 -4.95 -7.14 4.08
CA GLY A 45 -5.23 -5.99 4.93
C GLY A 45 -5.39 -4.65 4.21
N ALA A 46 -5.37 -4.60 2.87
CA ALA A 46 -5.24 -3.36 2.09
C ALA A 46 -6.29 -2.29 2.42
N ALA A 47 -7.58 -2.62 2.47
CA ALA A 47 -8.62 -1.64 2.80
C ALA A 47 -8.47 -1.07 4.23
N ASN A 48 -8.06 -1.90 5.19
CA ASN A 48 -7.83 -1.47 6.56
C ASN A 48 -6.54 -0.62 6.67
N ALA A 49 -5.54 -0.90 5.84
CA ALA A 49 -4.34 -0.09 5.73
C ALA A 49 -4.67 1.31 5.19
N VAL A 50 -5.54 1.41 4.17
CA VAL A 50 -6.03 2.70 3.66
C VAL A 50 -6.76 3.48 4.75
N ASP A 51 -7.66 2.86 5.52
CA ASP A 51 -8.35 3.52 6.64
C ASP A 51 -7.35 4.02 7.71
N THR A 52 -6.31 3.23 7.98
CA THR A 52 -5.20 3.65 8.87
C THR A 52 -4.45 4.86 8.30
N TYR A 53 -4.16 4.88 6.99
CA TYR A 53 -3.50 6.03 6.35
C TYR A 53 -4.36 7.28 6.42
N LEU A 54 -5.69 7.16 6.31
CA LEU A 54 -6.63 8.28 6.49
C LEU A 54 -6.63 8.81 7.93
N ALA A 55 -6.46 7.94 8.92
CA ALA A 55 -6.33 8.32 10.32
C ALA A 55 -5.07 9.14 10.55
N GLU A 56 -3.94 8.71 9.97
CA GLU A 56 -2.62 9.31 10.14
C GLU A 56 -2.40 10.58 9.28
N ARG A 57 -3.01 10.64 8.10
CA ARG A 57 -2.76 11.69 7.09
C ARG A 57 -4.07 12.30 6.64
N THR A 58 -4.39 13.46 7.22
CA THR A 58 -5.68 14.13 6.99
C THR A 58 -5.83 14.64 5.56
N GLU A 59 -4.73 14.92 4.87
CA GLU A 59 -4.67 15.30 3.46
C GLU A 59 -5.23 14.23 2.51
N LEU A 60 -5.22 12.96 2.91
CA LEU A 60 -5.75 11.85 2.10
C LEU A 60 -7.27 11.72 2.19
N ARG A 61 -7.91 12.34 3.19
CA ARG A 61 -9.34 12.15 3.44
C ARG A 61 -10.22 12.71 2.33
N ALA A 62 -9.93 13.94 1.90
CA ALA A 62 -10.71 14.60 0.85
C ALA A 62 -10.70 13.81 -0.48
N PRO A 63 -9.53 13.43 -1.06
CA PRO A 63 -9.53 12.69 -2.32
C PRO A 63 -10.15 11.30 -2.19
N ILE A 64 -9.86 10.55 -1.13
CA ILE A 64 -10.36 9.17 -1.00
C ILE A 64 -11.88 9.16 -0.74
N LEU A 65 -12.38 9.95 0.20
CA LEU A 65 -13.83 10.03 0.44
C LEU A 65 -14.57 10.60 -0.78
N GLY A 66 -13.93 11.54 -1.50
CA GLY A 66 -14.44 12.08 -2.75
C GLY A 66 -14.65 11.00 -3.82
N VAL A 67 -13.65 10.16 -4.07
CA VAL A 67 -13.74 9.07 -5.05
C VAL A 67 -14.75 8.00 -4.62
N LEU A 68 -14.74 7.58 -3.36
CA LEU A 68 -15.73 6.61 -2.87
C LEU A 68 -17.17 7.12 -3.04
N ARG A 69 -17.38 8.42 -2.80
CA ARG A 69 -18.66 9.07 -3.06
C ARG A 69 -19.00 9.10 -4.55
N ALA A 70 -18.04 9.43 -5.42
CA ALA A 70 -18.24 9.44 -6.87
C ALA A 70 -18.63 8.04 -7.39
N ILE A 71 -17.96 6.99 -6.91
CA ILE A 71 -18.30 5.59 -7.22
C ILE A 71 -19.70 5.25 -6.71
N THR A 72 -20.06 5.65 -5.49
CA THR A 72 -21.41 5.44 -4.94
C THR A 72 -22.49 6.09 -5.81
N ILE A 73 -22.26 7.34 -6.25
CA ILE A 73 -23.19 8.05 -7.11
C ILE A 73 -23.31 7.37 -8.48
N ALA A 74 -22.18 6.98 -9.09
CA ALA A 74 -22.17 6.29 -10.36
C ALA A 74 -22.87 4.91 -10.26
N THR A 75 -22.67 4.18 -9.15
CA THR A 75 -23.33 2.91 -8.85
C THR A 75 -24.85 3.04 -8.83
N ALA A 76 -25.38 4.09 -8.18
CA ALA A 76 -26.81 4.31 -8.05
C ALA A 76 -27.55 4.43 -9.40
N VAL A 77 -26.85 4.80 -10.48
CA VAL A 77 -27.41 4.86 -11.85
C VAL A 77 -27.70 3.46 -12.40
N HIS A 78 -26.88 2.46 -12.03
CA HIS A 78 -26.95 1.10 -12.53
C HIS A 78 -27.61 0.12 -11.54
N ASP A 79 -27.84 0.55 -10.30
CA ASP A 79 -28.37 -0.27 -9.21
C ASP A 79 -29.66 0.30 -8.59
N PRO A 80 -30.81 0.16 -9.29
CA PRO A 80 -32.10 0.64 -8.76
C PRO A 80 -32.54 -0.13 -7.49
N ALA A 81 -31.99 -1.31 -7.26
CA ALA A 81 -32.27 -2.13 -6.08
C ALA A 81 -31.44 -1.70 -4.85
N HIS A 82 -30.46 -0.81 -5.01
CA HIS A 82 -29.54 -0.37 -3.96
C HIS A 82 -28.81 -1.54 -3.26
N ALA A 83 -28.48 -2.59 -4.03
CA ALA A 83 -27.70 -3.73 -3.57
C ALA A 83 -26.20 -3.40 -3.37
N GLY A 84 -25.72 -2.31 -3.96
CA GLY A 84 -24.36 -1.82 -3.87
C GLY A 84 -23.44 -2.29 -5.00
N PHE A 85 -22.28 -1.62 -5.12
CA PHE A 85 -21.31 -1.80 -6.20
C PHE A 85 -20.90 -3.26 -6.42
N ALA A 86 -20.68 -4.02 -5.34
CA ALA A 86 -20.27 -5.42 -5.39
C ALA A 86 -21.25 -6.36 -6.11
N HIS A 87 -22.54 -5.99 -6.19
CA HIS A 87 -23.58 -6.80 -6.82
C HIS A 87 -23.77 -6.50 -8.31
N LEU A 88 -23.09 -5.47 -8.83
CA LEU A 88 -23.06 -5.19 -10.26
C LEU A 88 -22.22 -6.22 -11.01
N GLY A 89 -22.51 -6.41 -12.29
CA GLY A 89 -21.66 -7.23 -13.16
C GLY A 89 -20.27 -6.60 -13.33
N GLY A 90 -19.23 -7.42 -13.49
CA GLY A 90 -17.84 -6.96 -13.59
C GLY A 90 -17.62 -5.90 -14.67
N ASP A 91 -18.25 -6.04 -15.84
CA ASP A 91 -18.16 -5.05 -16.92
C ASP A 91 -18.71 -3.67 -16.50
N VAL A 92 -19.80 -3.66 -15.72
CA VAL A 92 -20.42 -2.42 -15.21
C VAL A 92 -19.58 -1.81 -14.10
N GLN A 93 -19.00 -2.63 -13.23
CA GLN A 93 -18.05 -2.19 -12.22
C GLN A 93 -16.86 -1.49 -12.88
N ASP A 94 -16.29 -2.10 -13.92
CA ASP A 94 -15.16 -1.54 -14.66
C ASP A 94 -15.56 -0.25 -15.39
N GLU A 95 -16.72 -0.19 -16.02
CA GLU A 95 -17.23 1.03 -16.65
C GLU A 95 -17.34 2.19 -15.64
N ILE A 96 -17.89 1.91 -14.44
CA ILE A 96 -18.00 2.90 -13.36
C ILE A 96 -16.62 3.39 -12.95
N LEU A 97 -15.65 2.49 -12.75
CA LEU A 97 -14.30 2.87 -12.34
C LEU A 97 -13.60 3.71 -13.41
N HIS A 98 -13.65 3.31 -14.68
CA HIS A 98 -13.09 4.10 -15.78
C HIS A 98 -13.73 5.49 -15.89
N LYS A 99 -15.04 5.59 -15.67
CA LYS A 99 -15.75 6.86 -15.69
C LYS A 99 -15.30 7.77 -14.55
N VAL A 100 -15.18 7.23 -13.34
CA VAL A 100 -14.72 7.99 -12.17
C VAL A 100 -13.26 8.42 -12.33
N GLU A 101 -12.40 7.54 -12.83
CA GLU A 101 -11.00 7.84 -13.16
C GLU A 101 -10.89 8.97 -14.19
N ALA A 102 -11.73 8.96 -15.22
CA ALA A 102 -11.74 10.03 -16.22
C ALA A 102 -12.26 11.37 -15.68
N SER A 103 -13.20 11.35 -14.73
CA SER A 103 -13.75 12.58 -14.14
C SER A 103 -12.89 13.19 -13.04
N GLU A 104 -12.25 12.34 -12.22
CA GLU A 104 -11.52 12.75 -11.02
C GLU A 104 -10.11 12.09 -10.99
N PRO A 105 -9.26 12.33 -12.01
CA PRO A 105 -8.04 11.55 -12.22
C PRO A 105 -7.05 11.63 -11.05
N GLU A 106 -6.84 12.82 -10.49
CA GLU A 106 -5.89 13.00 -9.37
C GLU A 106 -6.37 12.31 -8.09
N TRP A 107 -7.68 12.32 -7.83
CA TRP A 107 -8.21 11.67 -6.63
C TRP A 107 -8.26 10.15 -6.81
N PHE A 108 -8.57 9.68 -8.02
CA PHE A 108 -8.54 8.26 -8.35
C PHE A 108 -7.11 7.71 -8.28
N ASP A 109 -6.12 8.45 -8.78
CA ASP A 109 -4.71 8.11 -8.63
C ASP A 109 -4.30 8.02 -7.15
N CYS A 110 -4.76 8.96 -6.31
CA CYS A 110 -4.54 8.87 -4.87
C CYS A 110 -5.10 7.56 -4.28
N LEU A 111 -6.33 7.16 -4.65
CA LEU A 111 -6.93 5.89 -4.22
C LEU A 111 -6.08 4.68 -4.69
N LEU A 112 -5.61 4.72 -5.93
CA LEU A 112 -4.80 3.68 -6.55
C LEU A 112 -3.47 3.51 -5.81
N VAL A 113 -2.75 4.60 -5.57
CA VAL A 113 -1.49 4.62 -4.83
C VAL A 113 -1.66 4.05 -3.43
N GLN A 114 -2.71 4.44 -2.69
CA GLN A 114 -2.95 3.90 -1.35
C GLN A 114 -3.34 2.41 -1.39
N THR A 115 -4.10 1.99 -2.40
CA THR A 115 -4.46 0.57 -2.61
C THR A 115 -3.21 -0.27 -2.84
N TYR A 116 -2.34 0.13 -3.76
CA TYR A 116 -1.10 -0.59 -4.04
C TYR A 116 -0.14 -0.58 -2.84
N THR A 117 -0.06 0.54 -2.13
CA THR A 117 0.76 0.65 -0.92
C THR A 117 0.27 -0.32 0.14
N GLY A 118 -1.04 -0.34 0.43
CA GLY A 118 -1.63 -1.26 1.40
C GLY A 118 -1.49 -2.72 0.98
N TYR A 119 -1.61 -3.02 -0.31
CA TYR A 119 -1.51 -4.37 -0.83
C TYR A 119 -0.07 -4.91 -0.78
N TYR A 120 0.92 -4.19 -1.30
CA TYR A 120 2.31 -4.65 -1.33
C TYR A 120 3.03 -4.53 0.03
N THR A 121 2.44 -3.85 1.01
CA THR A 121 2.92 -3.87 2.41
C THR A 121 2.33 -5.02 3.23
N ASP A 122 1.34 -5.75 2.71
CA ASP A 122 0.75 -6.89 3.39
C ASP A 122 1.75 -8.06 3.49
N PRO A 123 1.93 -8.67 4.69
CA PRO A 123 2.88 -9.77 4.87
C PRO A 123 2.60 -11.00 4.00
N SER A 124 1.34 -11.30 3.70
CA SER A 124 0.97 -12.45 2.86
C SER A 124 1.40 -12.22 1.41
N VAL A 125 1.26 -10.99 0.92
CA VAL A 125 1.73 -10.57 -0.41
C VAL A 125 3.25 -10.57 -0.47
N GLN A 126 3.92 -10.02 0.56
CA GLN A 126 5.39 -10.01 0.63
C GLN A 126 6.00 -11.42 0.68
N ALA A 127 5.32 -12.36 1.33
CA ALA A 127 5.74 -13.76 1.38
C ALA A 127 5.69 -14.43 0.00
N VAL A 128 4.70 -14.11 -0.84
CA VAL A 128 4.59 -14.63 -2.22
C VAL A 128 5.66 -14.01 -3.12
N ILE A 129 5.89 -12.71 -3.02
CA ILE A 129 6.89 -11.99 -3.82
C ILE A 129 8.33 -12.39 -3.41
N GLY A 130 8.50 -12.90 -2.19
CA GLY A 130 9.82 -13.22 -1.66
C GLY A 130 10.62 -11.97 -1.30
N VAL A 131 9.95 -10.95 -0.74
CA VAL A 131 10.63 -9.73 -0.27
C VAL A 131 11.63 -10.14 0.83
N PRO A 132 12.94 -9.88 0.64
CA PRO A 132 13.93 -10.25 1.64
C PRO A 132 13.65 -9.49 2.94
N SER A 133 13.79 -10.20 4.07
CA SER A 133 13.77 -9.64 5.43
C SER A 133 14.63 -8.35 5.49
N PRO A 134 14.26 -7.35 6.31
CA PRO A 134 14.94 -6.05 6.37
C PRO A 134 16.45 -6.18 6.23
N LEU A 135 16.97 -5.56 5.17
CA LEU A 135 18.37 -5.66 4.76
C LEU A 135 19.35 -5.31 5.89
N GLN A 136 18.92 -4.49 6.86
CA GLN A 136 19.68 -4.14 8.05
C GLN A 136 18.75 -4.08 9.28
N PRO A 137 19.24 -4.47 10.47
CA PRO A 137 20.63 -4.85 10.77
C PRO A 137 20.97 -6.33 10.52
N ALA A 138 19.98 -7.19 10.25
CA ALA A 138 20.18 -8.65 10.19
C ALA A 138 20.22 -9.26 8.77
N GLY A 139 19.82 -8.52 7.73
CA GLY A 139 19.57 -9.07 6.38
C GLY A 139 20.79 -9.47 5.55
N TYR A 140 22.02 -9.07 5.94
CA TYR A 140 23.26 -9.41 5.22
C TYR A 140 24.16 -10.42 5.92
N ALA A 141 23.77 -11.04 7.05
CA ALA A 141 24.68 -11.96 7.76
C ALA A 141 25.20 -13.12 6.86
N SER A 142 24.41 -13.54 5.88
CA SER A 142 24.77 -14.59 4.89
C SER A 142 25.35 -14.06 3.57
N MET A 143 25.23 -12.76 3.28
CA MET A 143 25.75 -12.10 2.06
C MET A 143 27.00 -11.23 2.31
N MET A 144 27.47 -11.15 3.56
CA MET A 144 28.80 -10.67 3.90
C MET A 144 29.83 -11.63 3.30
N GLN A 145 30.23 -11.38 2.05
CA GLN A 145 31.55 -11.77 1.55
C GLN A 145 32.63 -11.39 2.59
N PRO A 146 33.78 -12.10 2.63
CA PRO A 146 34.75 -11.91 3.69
C PRO A 146 35.10 -10.44 3.84
N THR A 147 35.26 -10.06 5.11
CA THR A 147 35.60 -8.72 5.61
C THR A 147 36.37 -7.90 4.59
N PHE A 148 35.90 -6.68 4.34
CA PHE A 148 36.55 -5.70 3.49
C PHE A 148 38.08 -5.78 3.61
N ASP A 149 38.77 -6.14 2.53
CA ASP A 149 40.23 -6.29 2.52
C ASP A 149 40.87 -4.91 2.69
N GLU A 150 41.29 -4.61 3.92
CA GLU A 150 41.90 -3.34 4.29
C GLU A 150 43.12 -2.97 3.45
N ARG A 151 43.81 -3.96 2.86
CA ARG A 151 44.97 -3.72 1.97
C ARG A 151 44.59 -2.92 0.74
N ARG A 152 43.30 -2.91 0.35
CA ARG A 152 42.79 -2.06 -0.73
C ARG A 152 42.87 -0.56 -0.42
N LEU A 153 42.96 -0.19 0.87
CA LEU A 153 43.13 1.20 1.30
C LEU A 153 44.59 1.64 1.35
N ASP A 154 45.56 0.74 1.16
CA ASP A 154 46.99 1.07 1.29
C ASP A 154 47.40 2.20 0.33
N ARG A 155 46.88 2.19 -0.91
CA ARG A 155 47.11 3.26 -1.88
C ARG A 155 46.56 4.61 -1.41
N VAL A 156 45.37 4.62 -0.82
CA VAL A 156 44.72 5.86 -0.33
C VAL A 156 45.42 6.37 0.92
N ARG A 157 45.78 5.48 1.85
CA ARG A 157 46.54 5.80 3.07
C ARG A 157 47.95 6.33 2.74
N ALA A 158 48.60 5.79 1.70
CA ALA A 158 49.91 6.25 1.22
C ALA A 158 49.85 7.58 0.47
N THR A 159 48.68 7.99 -0.01
CA THR A 159 48.48 9.31 -0.61
C THR A 159 48.28 10.31 0.52
N ALA A 160 49.28 11.13 0.82
CA ALA A 160 49.19 12.13 1.87
C ALA A 160 47.92 12.99 1.68
N ARG A 161 47.14 13.12 2.77
CA ARG A 161 45.85 13.82 2.87
C ARG A 161 45.82 15.09 2.01
N PRO A 162 45.09 15.12 0.86
CA PRO A 162 44.93 16.36 0.09
C PRO A 162 44.04 17.36 0.83
N TRP A 163 43.12 16.86 1.65
CA TRP A 163 42.25 17.64 2.52
C TRP A 163 42.92 17.80 3.89
N ARG A 164 43.81 18.79 3.97
CA ARG A 164 44.11 19.45 5.24
C ARG A 164 43.13 20.61 5.44
N GLU A 165 42.63 20.63 6.66
CA GLU A 165 41.90 21.67 7.37
C GLU A 165 42.08 23.11 6.83
N THR A 166 40.95 23.76 6.55
CA THR A 166 40.76 25.21 6.73
C THR A 166 39.54 25.40 7.61
#